data_AF-A0A2H6H344-F1
#
_entry.id   AF-A0A2H6H344-F1
#
_cell.length_a   1.000
_cell.length_b   1.000
_cell.length_c   1.000
_cell.angle_alpha   90.00
_cell.angle_beta   90.00
_cell.angle_gamma   90.00
#
_symmetry.space_group_name_H-M   'P 1'
#
loop_
_entity.id
_entity.type
_entity.pdbx_description
1 polymer ?
#
loop_
_entity_poly.entity_id
_entity_poly.type
_entity_poly.pdbx_seq_one_letter_code
_entity_poly.pdbx_strand_id
1 'polypeptide(L)'
;MRIWRVHTGVVVFVLTLTACTAATGAAPVADPAATVPSSTTTSPPSPTTTATMSTVPSAPMPPLLPDDYAAVAFGAWRSGDLERLARLTTGPAYRLLVDRPPSDTDRWAFTSCREVLGNTYCAWTGTSDVLSLRVDNNAADEGLPAVIEARMSPAG
;
A
#
# COMPACT_ATOMS: atom_id res chain seq x y z
N MET A 1 -10.89 46.52 22.41
CA MET A 1 -11.89 46.07 21.42
C MET A 1 -11.29 46.23 20.02
N ARG A 2 -11.39 45.23 19.14
CA ARG A 2 -11.05 45.33 17.71
C ARG A 2 -12.12 44.57 16.93
N ILE A 3 -12.80 45.24 16.00
CA ILE A 3 -13.94 44.69 15.26
C ILE A 3 -13.44 44.27 13.88
N TRP A 4 -13.47 42.98 13.58
CA TRP A 4 -13.18 42.46 12.24
C TRP A 4 -14.48 42.06 11.55
N ARG A 5 -14.89 42.83 10.54
CA ARG A 5 -15.88 42.38 9.55
C ARG A 5 -15.16 41.51 8.53
N VAL A 6 -15.62 40.29 8.32
CA VAL A 6 -15.24 39.44 7.18
C VAL A 6 -16.49 39.27 6.31
N HIS A 7 -16.32 39.34 4.98
CA HIS A 7 -17.46 39.35 4.04
C HIS A 7 -18.08 37.96 3.85
N THR A 8 -19.41 37.91 3.80
CA THR A 8 -20.18 36.73 3.41
C THR A 8 -20.09 36.50 1.90
N GLY A 9 -19.21 35.60 1.47
CA GLY A 9 -19.12 35.16 0.07
C GLY A 9 -20.01 33.95 -0.20
N VAL A 10 -21.19 34.15 -0.78
CA VAL A 10 -22.07 33.05 -1.21
C VAL A 10 -21.62 32.54 -2.58
N VAL A 11 -21.11 31.31 -2.64
CA VAL A 11 -20.79 30.61 -3.90
C VAL A 11 -21.95 29.68 -4.25
N VAL A 12 -22.59 29.93 -5.39
CA VAL A 12 -23.69 29.09 -5.90
C VAL A 12 -23.12 27.85 -6.56
N PHE A 13 -23.43 26.67 -6.03
CA PHE A 13 -23.00 25.39 -6.58
C PHE A 13 -24.09 24.83 -7.50
N VAL A 14 -23.80 24.67 -8.79
CA VAL A 14 -24.74 24.12 -9.78
C VAL A 14 -24.57 22.62 -9.86
N LEU A 15 -25.56 21.85 -9.41
CA LEU A 15 -25.60 20.40 -9.62
C LEU A 15 -26.03 20.08 -11.06
N THR A 16 -25.27 19.22 -11.73
CA THR A 16 -25.72 18.46 -12.90
C THR A 16 -25.74 16.98 -12.55
N LEU A 17 -26.93 16.38 -12.60
CA LEU A 17 -27.15 14.95 -12.34
C LEU A 17 -27.06 14.17 -13.66
N THR A 18 -26.01 13.38 -13.83
CA THR A 18 -25.88 12.44 -14.96
C THR A 18 -26.22 11.02 -14.49
N ALA A 19 -27.05 10.31 -15.25
CA ALA A 19 -27.69 9.08 -14.81
C ALA A 19 -26.77 7.84 -14.77
N CYS A 20 -27.15 6.87 -13.94
CA CYS A 20 -26.53 5.54 -13.93
C CYS A 20 -26.95 4.73 -15.17
N THR A 21 -26.00 4.03 -15.78
CA THR A 21 -26.25 2.93 -16.72
C THR A 21 -25.43 1.72 -16.27
N ALA A 22 -26.11 0.66 -15.80
CA ALA A 22 -25.48 -0.61 -15.46
C ALA A 22 -25.73 -1.63 -16.59
N ALA A 23 -24.69 -2.38 -16.97
CA ALA A 23 -24.79 -3.48 -17.92
C ALA A 23 -23.82 -4.60 -17.53
N THR A 24 -24.36 -5.73 -17.07
CA THR A 24 -23.57 -6.88 -16.58
C THR A 24 -23.06 -7.72 -17.77
N GLY A 25 -21.74 -7.86 -17.90
CA GLY A 25 -21.11 -8.80 -18.84
C GLY A 25 -20.82 -10.16 -18.18
N ALA A 26 -21.05 -11.26 -18.89
CA ALA A 26 -20.88 -12.63 -18.36
C ALA A 26 -19.44 -13.17 -18.51
N ALA A 27 -19.16 -14.28 -17.81
CA ALA A 27 -17.82 -14.80 -17.58
C ALA A 27 -17.11 -15.41 -18.82
N PRO A 28 -15.76 -15.40 -18.85
CA PRO A 28 -14.97 -16.19 -19.80
C PRO A 28 -15.00 -17.69 -19.43
N VAL A 29 -14.92 -18.55 -20.45
CA VAL A 29 -14.79 -20.01 -20.31
C VAL A 29 -13.30 -20.39 -20.22
N ALA A 30 -12.95 -21.35 -19.36
CA ALA A 30 -11.61 -21.92 -19.24
C ALA A 30 -11.67 -23.46 -19.11
N ASP A 31 -10.64 -24.13 -19.63
CA ASP A 31 -10.64 -25.55 -19.99
C ASP A 31 -9.96 -26.44 -18.93
N PRO A 32 -10.58 -27.53 -18.42
CA PRO A 32 -9.96 -28.44 -17.47
C PRO A 32 -9.10 -29.51 -18.17
N ALA A 33 -7.84 -29.18 -18.49
CA ALA A 33 -6.87 -30.13 -19.03
C ALA A 33 -6.59 -31.29 -18.03
N ALA A 34 -6.74 -32.54 -18.49
CA ALA A 34 -6.64 -33.73 -17.65
C ALA A 34 -5.21 -34.23 -17.40
N THR A 35 -4.91 -34.61 -16.16
CA THR A 35 -3.58 -35.08 -15.70
C THR A 35 -3.31 -36.54 -16.08
N VAL A 36 -2.07 -36.84 -16.51
CA VAL A 36 -1.54 -38.21 -16.70
C VAL A 36 -0.55 -38.60 -15.58
N PRO A 37 -0.51 -39.88 -15.13
CA PRO A 37 0.29 -40.33 -13.98
C PRO A 37 1.61 -41.08 -14.36
N SER A 38 2.37 -41.50 -13.32
CA SER A 38 3.58 -42.37 -13.32
C SER A 38 4.93 -41.61 -13.36
N SER A 39 6.03 -42.04 -12.71
CA SER A 39 6.23 -43.08 -11.67
C SER A 39 7.65 -43.00 -11.03
N THR A 40 7.75 -43.37 -9.74
CA THR A 40 8.92 -43.90 -8.97
C THR A 40 10.35 -43.94 -9.57
N THR A 41 11.39 -43.59 -8.78
CA THR A 41 12.45 -44.52 -8.27
C THR A 41 13.54 -43.88 -7.38
N THR A 42 13.99 -44.66 -6.38
CA THR A 42 15.10 -44.61 -5.39
C THR A 42 16.49 -44.09 -5.82
N SER A 43 17.21 -43.33 -4.97
CA SER A 43 18.45 -43.74 -4.23
C SER A 43 19.30 -42.58 -3.62
N PRO A 44 19.88 -42.72 -2.40
CA PRO A 44 21.07 -41.97 -1.90
C PRO A 44 22.40 -42.68 -2.31
N PRO A 45 23.63 -42.20 -1.98
CA PRO A 45 24.08 -41.03 -1.18
C PRO A 45 24.76 -39.94 -2.09
N SER A 46 25.81 -39.15 -1.81
CA SER A 46 26.87 -39.03 -0.75
C SER A 46 27.50 -37.60 -0.72
N PRO A 47 28.39 -37.23 0.24
CA PRO A 47 28.80 -35.83 0.49
C PRO A 47 30.12 -35.39 -0.19
N THR A 48 30.31 -34.07 -0.37
CA THR A 48 31.62 -33.37 -0.35
C THR A 48 31.42 -31.85 -0.13
N THR A 49 32.41 -31.21 0.51
CA THR A 49 32.46 -29.79 0.91
C THR A 49 32.71 -28.83 -0.25
N THR A 50 32.12 -27.62 -0.22
CA THR A 50 32.77 -26.28 -0.39
C THR A 50 31.69 -25.18 -0.53
N ALA A 51 32.01 -23.94 -0.17
CA ALA A 51 31.05 -22.85 -0.05
C ALA A 51 30.60 -22.22 -1.38
N THR A 52 29.30 -21.97 -1.47
CA THR A 52 28.72 -20.79 -2.15
C THR A 52 27.83 -20.10 -1.13
N MET A 53 27.84 -18.77 -1.07
CA MET A 53 26.91 -18.03 -0.22
C MET A 53 25.47 -18.29 -0.69
N SER A 54 24.55 -18.55 0.24
CA SER A 54 23.13 -18.68 -0.11
C SER A 54 22.58 -17.34 -0.57
N THR A 55 22.57 -17.13 -1.90
CA THR A 55 21.79 -16.07 -2.53
C THR A 55 20.32 -16.35 -2.23
N VAL A 56 19.79 -15.72 -1.18
CA VAL A 56 18.38 -15.81 -0.79
C VAL A 56 17.56 -15.39 -2.02
N PRO A 57 16.65 -16.25 -2.52
CA PRO A 57 15.78 -15.88 -3.64
C PRO A 57 15.03 -14.60 -3.30
N SER A 58 15.02 -13.65 -4.24
CA SER A 58 14.51 -12.30 -4.01
C SER A 58 13.15 -12.30 -3.32
N ALA A 59 12.98 -11.39 -2.35
CA ALA A 59 11.69 -11.12 -1.73
C ALA A 59 10.61 -10.87 -2.81
N PRO A 60 9.33 -11.16 -2.53
CA PRO A 60 8.24 -10.91 -3.48
C PRO A 60 8.31 -9.47 -4.00
N MET A 61 8.16 -9.35 -5.32
CA MET A 61 8.41 -8.14 -6.09
C MET A 61 7.68 -6.92 -5.47
N PRO A 62 8.31 -5.73 -5.44
CA PRO A 62 7.63 -4.52 -4.98
C PRO A 62 6.34 -4.30 -5.78
N PRO A 63 5.28 -3.74 -5.16
CA PRO A 63 3.98 -3.58 -5.79
C PRO A 63 4.06 -2.66 -7.02
N LEU A 64 3.42 -3.10 -8.10
CA LEU A 64 3.50 -2.54 -9.46
C LEU A 64 2.69 -1.24 -9.67
N LEU A 65 2.07 -0.71 -8.60
CA LEU A 65 1.22 0.47 -8.62
C LEU A 65 1.49 1.33 -7.37
N PRO A 66 1.54 2.67 -7.47
CA PRO A 66 1.78 3.55 -6.33
C PRO A 66 0.75 3.40 -5.19
N ASP A 67 -0.53 3.16 -5.53
CA ASP A 67 -1.60 2.91 -4.55
C ASP A 67 -1.34 1.62 -3.75
N ASP A 68 -0.97 0.53 -4.44
CA ASP A 68 -0.59 -0.74 -3.81
C ASP A 68 0.68 -0.56 -2.95
N TYR A 69 1.61 0.29 -3.37
CA TYR A 69 2.81 0.62 -2.59
C TYR A 69 2.46 1.23 -1.22
N ALA A 70 1.53 2.19 -1.21
CA ALA A 70 1.01 2.77 0.03
C ALA A 70 0.24 1.73 0.86
N ALA A 71 -0.60 0.89 0.22
CA ALA A 71 -1.41 -0.12 0.90
C ALA A 71 -0.58 -1.24 1.53
N VAL A 72 0.49 -1.70 0.87
CA VAL A 72 1.40 -2.72 1.42
C VAL A 72 2.24 -2.16 2.57
N ALA A 73 2.68 -0.89 2.50
CA ALA A 73 3.38 -0.23 3.61
C ALA A 73 2.46 -0.03 4.83
N PHE A 74 1.22 0.42 4.60
CA PHE A 74 0.19 0.50 5.64
C PHE A 74 -0.11 -0.88 6.26
N GLY A 75 -0.18 -1.93 5.44
CA GLY A 75 -0.34 -3.31 5.88
C GLY A 75 0.80 -3.78 6.80
N ALA A 76 2.05 -3.54 6.39
CA ALA A 76 3.24 -3.89 7.17
C ALA A 76 3.32 -3.14 8.51
N TRP A 77 2.97 -1.84 8.50
CA TRP A 77 2.88 -1.03 9.73
C TRP A 77 1.81 -1.58 10.69
N ARG A 78 0.62 -1.95 10.19
CA ARG A 78 -0.43 -2.55 11.03
C ARG A 78 -0.11 -3.95 11.55
N SER A 79 0.73 -4.72 10.87
CA SER A 79 1.14 -6.06 11.33
C SER A 79 2.42 -6.06 12.16
N GLY A 80 3.05 -4.91 12.40
CA GLY A 80 4.35 -4.82 13.05
C GLY A 80 5.50 -5.44 12.23
N ASP A 81 5.33 -5.61 10.91
CA ASP A 81 6.35 -6.16 10.01
C ASP A 81 7.36 -5.06 9.67
N LEU A 82 8.24 -4.76 10.64
CA LEU A 82 9.22 -3.69 10.55
C LEU A 82 10.25 -3.92 9.43
N GLU A 83 10.57 -5.18 9.12
CA GLU A 83 11.51 -5.54 8.06
C GLU A 83 10.94 -5.24 6.67
N ARG A 84 9.65 -5.56 6.44
CA ARG A 84 8.94 -5.18 5.23
C ARG A 84 8.69 -3.68 5.17
N LEU A 85 8.35 -3.04 6.29
CA LEU A 85 8.16 -1.60 6.36
C LEU A 85 9.45 -0.86 5.94
N ALA A 86 10.60 -1.25 6.49
CA ALA A 86 11.91 -0.67 6.17
C ALA A 86 12.32 -0.80 4.69
N ARG A 87 11.80 -1.81 3.95
CA ARG A 87 11.99 -1.92 2.50
C ARG A 87 11.12 -0.95 1.68
N LEU A 88 9.99 -0.51 2.25
CA LEU A 88 8.98 0.27 1.54
C LEU A 88 9.07 1.77 1.85
N THR A 89 9.54 2.13 3.04
CA THR A 89 9.59 3.51 3.53
C THR A 89 11.00 4.07 3.55
N THR A 90 11.17 5.33 3.17
CA THR A 90 12.42 6.07 3.44
C THR A 90 12.63 6.26 4.94
N GLY A 91 13.87 6.49 5.37
CA GLY A 91 14.22 6.65 6.80
C GLY A 91 13.32 7.61 7.61
N PRO A 92 12.95 8.81 7.10
CA PRO A 92 12.00 9.69 7.77
C PRO A 92 10.58 9.11 7.92
N ALA A 93 10.04 8.48 6.88
CA ALA A 93 8.72 7.87 6.91
C ALA A 93 8.69 6.61 7.80
N TYR A 94 9.72 5.77 7.71
CA TYR A 94 9.94 4.61 8.58
C TYR A 94 9.89 5.02 10.04
N ARG A 95 10.68 6.03 10.41
CA ARG A 95 10.77 6.53 11.78
C ARG A 95 9.41 6.98 12.31
N LEU A 96 8.66 7.80 11.58
CA LEU A 96 7.36 8.29 12.08
C LEU A 96 6.36 7.14 12.32
N LEU A 97 6.41 6.08 11.49
CA LEU A 97 5.54 4.92 11.61
C LEU A 97 5.97 3.96 12.74
N VAL A 98 7.27 3.87 13.05
CA VAL A 98 7.78 3.12 14.21
C VAL A 98 7.63 3.90 15.52
N ASP A 99 7.86 5.21 15.49
CA ASP A 99 7.67 6.13 16.63
C ASP A 99 6.17 6.28 16.99
N ARG A 100 5.25 5.91 16.09
CA ARG A 100 3.79 5.81 16.32
C ARG A 100 3.19 4.52 15.70
N PRO A 101 3.26 3.36 16.39
CA PRO A 101 2.55 2.15 15.98
C PRO A 101 1.02 2.31 16.13
N PRO A 102 0.20 1.49 15.46
CA PRO A 102 -1.24 1.48 15.67
C PRO A 102 -1.59 0.79 17.00
N SER A 103 -2.67 1.22 17.65
CA SER A 103 -3.24 0.49 18.79
C SER A 103 -3.98 -0.77 18.33
N ASP A 104 -3.90 -1.87 19.09
CA ASP A 104 -4.65 -3.12 18.84
C ASP A 104 -6.18 -2.91 18.82
N THR A 105 -6.67 -1.87 19.50
CA THR A 105 -8.10 -1.51 19.53
C THR A 105 -8.55 -0.72 18.31
N ASP A 106 -7.62 -0.18 17.53
CA ASP A 106 -7.88 0.91 16.57
C ASP A 106 -8.45 0.42 15.23
N ARG A 107 -9.58 0.99 14.80
CA ARG A 107 -10.29 0.55 13.60
C ARG A 107 -10.03 1.46 12.42
N TRP A 108 -8.90 1.19 11.77
CA TRP A 108 -8.48 1.85 10.53
C TRP A 108 -9.31 1.40 9.31
N ALA A 109 -9.90 2.37 8.62
CA ALA A 109 -10.55 2.24 7.31
C ALA A 109 -9.78 3.00 6.23
N PHE A 110 -9.78 2.51 4.99
CA PHE A 110 -9.25 3.25 3.84
C PHE A 110 -10.18 4.39 3.45
N THR A 111 -9.61 5.55 3.11
CA THR A 111 -10.36 6.78 2.84
C THR A 111 -10.28 7.19 1.37
N SER A 112 -9.08 7.32 0.81
CA SER A 112 -8.84 7.66 -0.60
C SER A 112 -7.36 7.56 -0.95
N CYS A 113 -7.04 7.38 -2.23
CA CYS A 113 -5.76 7.77 -2.83
C CYS A 113 -5.99 8.90 -3.85
N ARG A 114 -4.99 9.77 -4.05
CA ARG A 114 -4.99 10.83 -5.07
C ARG A 114 -3.58 11.06 -5.61
N GLU A 115 -3.46 11.09 -6.93
CA GLU A 115 -2.21 11.45 -7.62
C GLU A 115 -2.04 12.97 -7.71
N VAL A 116 -0.85 13.48 -7.40
CA VAL A 116 -0.46 14.89 -7.54
C VAL A 116 1.01 14.96 -7.95
N LEU A 117 1.28 15.31 -9.22
CA LEU A 117 2.64 15.59 -9.74
C LEU A 117 3.66 14.47 -9.45
N GLY A 118 3.43 13.28 -10.00
CA GLY A 118 4.34 12.13 -9.86
C GLY A 118 4.42 11.55 -8.44
N ASN A 119 3.52 11.96 -7.55
CA ASN A 119 3.41 11.46 -6.18
C ASN A 119 1.96 11.00 -5.93
N THR A 120 1.79 9.87 -5.24
CA THR A 120 0.49 9.33 -4.84
C THR A 120 0.28 9.50 -3.35
N TYR A 121 -0.85 10.11 -2.97
CA TYR A 121 -1.21 10.43 -1.60
C TYR A 121 -2.40 9.57 -1.16
N CYS A 122 -2.14 8.50 -0.41
CA CYS A 122 -3.15 7.65 0.17
C CYS A 122 -3.45 8.04 1.62
N ALA A 123 -4.66 7.76 2.09
CA ALA A 123 -5.12 8.08 3.44
C ALA A 123 -6.03 6.99 4.04
N TRP A 124 -5.86 6.78 5.34
CA TRP A 124 -6.66 5.89 6.19
C TRP A 124 -7.08 6.64 7.45
N THR A 125 -8.33 6.43 7.88
CA THR A 125 -8.88 7.01 9.11
C THR A 125 -9.03 5.91 10.17
N GLY A 126 -8.38 6.08 11.32
CA GLY A 126 -8.56 5.30 12.54
C GLY A 126 -9.58 5.95 13.48
N THR A 127 -9.56 5.58 14.76
CA THR A 127 -10.52 6.06 15.77
C THR A 127 -10.20 7.48 16.25
N SER A 128 -8.91 7.79 16.38
CA SER A 128 -8.40 9.06 16.92
C SER A 128 -7.58 9.86 15.90
N ASP A 129 -7.12 9.22 14.83
CA ASP A 129 -6.10 9.73 13.91
C ASP A 129 -6.44 9.40 12.44
N VAL A 130 -5.91 10.21 11.53
CA VAL A 130 -5.85 9.99 10.09
C VAL A 130 -4.38 9.87 9.70
N LEU A 131 -4.02 8.73 9.11
CA LEU A 131 -2.70 8.45 8.56
C LEU A 131 -2.74 8.71 7.06
N SER A 132 -1.87 9.57 6.56
CA SER A 132 -1.61 9.73 5.13
C SER A 132 -0.17 9.37 4.80
N LEU A 133 -0.01 8.62 3.70
CA LEU A 133 1.28 8.23 3.13
C LEU A 133 1.44 8.90 1.77
N ARG A 134 2.62 9.46 1.51
CA ARG A 134 3.04 9.93 0.20
C ARG A 134 4.03 8.94 -0.40
N VAL A 135 3.67 8.43 -1.57
CA VAL A 135 4.51 7.61 -2.44
C VAL A 135 5.12 8.50 -3.51
N ASP A 136 6.40 8.30 -3.82
CA ASP A 136 7.02 8.79 -5.05
C ASP A 136 6.85 7.75 -6.14
N ASN A 137 6.19 8.10 -7.25
CA ASN A 137 5.75 7.11 -8.24
C ASN A 137 6.94 6.58 -9.05
N ASN A 138 7.96 7.40 -9.32
CA ASN A 138 9.17 6.96 -10.01
C ASN A 138 9.97 5.97 -9.14
N ALA A 139 10.10 6.23 -7.85
CA ALA A 139 10.71 5.28 -6.91
C ALA A 139 9.92 3.96 -6.80
N ALA A 140 8.59 4.02 -6.90
CA ALA A 140 7.74 2.83 -6.92
C ALA A 140 7.96 2.00 -8.20
N ASP A 141 7.98 2.65 -9.37
CA ASP A 141 8.23 2.02 -10.68
C ASP A 141 9.64 1.40 -10.77
N GLU A 142 10.64 2.03 -10.14
CA GLU A 142 12.01 1.50 -9.99
C GLU A 142 12.13 0.40 -8.90
N GLY A 143 11.07 0.13 -8.13
CA GLY A 143 11.05 -0.84 -7.05
C GLY A 143 11.85 -0.45 -5.80
N LEU A 144 12.23 0.83 -5.68
CA LEU A 144 12.95 1.41 -4.54
C LEU A 144 11.99 1.75 -3.39
N PRO A 145 12.49 2.08 -2.16
CA PRO A 145 11.64 2.45 -1.02
C PRO A 145 10.85 3.74 -1.27
N ALA A 146 9.62 3.59 -1.79
CA ALA A 146 8.87 4.66 -2.42
C ALA A 146 7.98 5.48 -1.47
N VAL A 147 7.69 5.02 -0.25
CA VAL A 147 6.95 5.83 0.74
C VAL A 147 7.91 6.86 1.33
N ILE A 148 7.93 8.05 0.71
CA ILE A 148 8.87 9.12 1.03
C ILE A 148 8.44 9.99 2.22
N GLU A 149 7.15 9.99 2.57
CA GLU A 149 6.64 10.73 3.73
C GLU A 149 5.42 10.03 4.34
N ALA A 150 5.34 10.06 5.67
CA ALA A 150 4.16 9.65 6.44
C ALA A 150 3.71 10.81 7.34
N ARG A 151 2.39 11.03 7.45
CA ARG A 151 1.78 12.03 8.33
C ARG A 151 0.62 11.42 9.08
N MET A 152 0.54 11.68 10.38
CA MET A 152 -0.57 11.27 11.22
C MET A 152 -1.06 12.46 12.03
N SER A 153 -2.33 12.82 11.83
CA SER A 153 -3.05 13.98 12.38
C SER A 153 -4.37 13.53 13.00
N PRO A 154 -4.99 14.27 13.94
CA PRO A 154 -6.25 13.86 14.56
C PRO A 154 -7.38 13.60 13.55
N ALA A 155 -8.24 12.63 13.87
CA ALA A 155 -9.58 12.55 13.30
C ALA A 155 -10.43 13.74 13.81
N GLY A 156 -11.42 14.17 13.01
CA GLY A 156 -12.26 15.35 13.27
C GLY A 156 -13.74 15.03 13.32
#